data_AF-A0AAU6AH94-F1
#
_entry.id   AF-A0AAU6AH94-F1
#
_cell.length_a   1.000
_cell.length_b   1.000
_cell.length_c   1.000
_cell.angle_alpha   90.00
_cell.angle_beta   90.00
_cell.angle_gamma   90.00
#
_symmetry.space_group_name_H-M   'P 1'
#
loop_
_entity.id
_entity.type
_entity.pdbx_description
1 polymer ?
#
loop_
_entity_poly.entity_id
_entity_poly.type
_entity_poly.pdbx_seq_one_letter_code
_entity_poly.pdbx_strand_id
1 'polypeptide(L)'
;MHQPRRRDRRLARRVPPEPARRQTSQLTVAGADVVVVGYFSAKEKDFVTLMASAAAELAARGARVVGQIVQRRGVSDGGVQKMGLPYSSRTLLSYGKVREVAQACEQANADAVIFVASLTERQRHALTALLGCPAVSLSHILAAD
;
A
#
# COMPACT_ATOMS: atom_id res chain seq x y z
N MET A 1 -17.48 34.76 -17.39
CA MET A 1 -17.00 33.50 -18.03
C MET A 1 -16.81 32.45 -16.94
N HIS A 2 -17.82 31.59 -16.73
CA HIS A 2 -17.77 30.51 -15.74
C HIS A 2 -17.47 29.19 -16.45
N GLN A 3 -16.34 28.57 -16.15
CA GLN A 3 -16.11 27.17 -16.50
C GLN A 3 -16.74 26.29 -15.41
N PRO A 4 -17.65 25.36 -15.73
CA PRO A 4 -18.10 24.37 -14.77
C PRO A 4 -17.05 23.26 -14.65
N ARG A 5 -16.47 23.13 -13.45
CA ARG A 5 -15.63 21.98 -13.08
C ARG A 5 -16.51 20.74 -13.01
N ARG A 6 -16.36 19.83 -13.98
CA ARG A 6 -16.93 18.47 -13.91
C ARG A 6 -16.31 17.73 -12.73
N ARG A 7 -17.02 17.71 -11.61
CA ARG A 7 -16.83 16.73 -10.53
C ARG A 7 -17.70 15.53 -10.90
N ASP A 8 -17.14 14.57 -11.62
CA ASP A 8 -17.74 13.24 -11.71
C ASP A 8 -17.65 12.59 -10.33
N ARG A 9 -18.69 12.87 -9.53
CA ARG A 9 -19.03 12.16 -8.31
C ARG A 9 -19.27 10.69 -8.65
N ARG A 10 -18.25 9.84 -8.49
CA ARG A 10 -18.48 8.40 -8.24
C ARG A 10 -19.07 8.23 -6.83
N LEU A 11 -20.35 8.56 -6.69
CA LEU A 11 -21.19 8.16 -5.57
C LEU A 11 -21.86 6.83 -5.94
N ALA A 12 -21.11 5.74 -5.88
CA ALA A 12 -21.66 4.39 -5.82
C ALA A 12 -20.53 3.40 -5.51
N ARG A 13 -20.33 3.11 -4.22
CA ARG A 13 -19.82 1.83 -3.66
C ARG A 13 -19.54 2.01 -2.16
N ARG A 14 -20.59 1.96 -1.36
CA ARG A 14 -20.50 1.48 0.02
C ARG A 14 -21.70 0.57 0.29
N VAL A 15 -21.54 -0.69 -0.11
CA VAL A 15 -22.27 -1.78 0.52
C VAL A 15 -21.41 -2.22 1.72
N PRO A 16 -21.94 -2.29 2.94
CA PRO A 16 -21.16 -2.71 4.11
C PRO A 16 -20.74 -4.19 3.95
N PRO A 17 -19.50 -4.57 4.30
CA PRO A 17 -19.09 -5.96 4.18
C PRO A 17 -19.70 -6.82 5.30
N GLU A 18 -20.44 -7.84 4.86
CA GLU A 18 -20.89 -9.01 5.61
C GLU A 18 -19.69 -9.67 6.34
N PRO A 19 -19.84 -10.17 7.58
CA PRO A 19 -18.70 -10.62 8.36
C PRO A 19 -18.15 -11.97 7.85
N ALA A 20 -16.83 -11.99 7.68
CA ALA A 20 -15.96 -13.17 7.79
C ALA A 20 -16.35 -14.42 6.97
N ARG A 21 -16.08 -14.37 5.65
CA ARG A 21 -15.63 -15.57 4.94
C ARG A 21 -14.12 -15.52 4.81
N ARG A 22 -13.44 -16.59 5.25
CA ARG A 22 -12.05 -16.89 4.90
C ARG A 22 -11.93 -16.83 3.39
N GLN A 23 -11.39 -15.73 2.89
CA GLN A 23 -11.24 -15.49 1.47
C GLN A 23 -9.85 -14.91 1.29
N THR A 24 -8.91 -15.81 1.02
CA THR A 24 -7.75 -15.56 0.16
C THR A 24 -8.26 -15.17 -1.22
N SER A 25 -8.99 -14.06 -1.30
CA SER A 25 -9.43 -13.51 -2.57
C SER A 25 -8.20 -12.90 -3.19
N GLN A 26 -7.71 -13.55 -4.25
CA GLN A 26 -6.81 -12.95 -5.21
C GLN A 26 -7.40 -11.57 -5.53
N LEU A 27 -6.70 -10.53 -5.10
CA LEU A 27 -7.15 -9.17 -5.30
C LEU A 27 -6.98 -8.89 -6.79
N THR A 28 -8.06 -8.89 -7.56
CA THR A 28 -8.02 -8.48 -8.96
C THR A 28 -7.66 -7.00 -8.99
N VAL A 29 -6.41 -6.69 -9.35
CA VAL A 29 -5.90 -5.32 -9.37
C VAL A 29 -6.38 -4.51 -10.58
N ALA A 30 -6.96 -5.18 -11.59
CA ALA A 30 -7.49 -4.53 -12.77
C ALA A 30 -8.63 -3.56 -12.40
N GLY A 31 -8.43 -2.28 -12.71
CA GLY A 31 -9.38 -1.20 -12.43
C GLY A 31 -9.37 -0.70 -10.98
N ALA A 32 -8.49 -1.21 -10.12
CA ALA A 32 -8.39 -0.80 -8.71
C ALA A 32 -7.52 0.45 -8.53
N ASP A 33 -7.92 1.33 -7.62
CA ASP A 33 -7.11 2.45 -7.13
C ASP A 33 -6.20 1.98 -6.01
N VAL A 34 -4.89 2.08 -6.21
CA VAL A 34 -3.91 1.54 -5.26
C VAL A 34 -2.90 2.58 -4.78
N VAL A 35 -2.58 2.51 -3.49
CA VAL A 35 -1.42 3.22 -2.91
C VAL A 35 -0.26 2.23 -2.82
N VAL A 36 0.90 2.60 -3.37
CA VAL A 36 2.11 1.77 -3.30
C VAL A 36 2.97 2.25 -2.14
N VAL A 37 3.41 1.31 -1.29
CA VAL A 37 4.22 1.58 -0.11
C VAL A 37 5.55 0.83 -0.17
N GLY A 38 6.64 1.58 -0.05
CA GLY A 38 7.99 1.05 0.04
C GLY A 38 8.55 1.19 1.45
N TYR A 39 9.19 0.14 1.94
CA TYR A 39 10.00 0.15 3.15
C TYR A 39 11.41 -0.32 2.83
N PHE A 40 12.41 0.53 3.08
CA PHE A 40 13.77 0.27 2.65
C PHE A 40 14.80 0.60 3.73
N SER A 41 15.88 -0.17 3.78
CA SER A 41 17.07 0.21 4.55
C SER A 41 17.72 1.44 3.92
N ALA A 42 18.33 2.34 4.69
CA ALA A 42 19.08 3.46 4.09
C ALA A 42 20.33 3.01 3.28
N LYS A 43 20.72 1.72 3.39
CA LYS A 43 21.73 1.09 2.52
C LYS A 43 21.22 0.86 1.10
N GLU A 44 19.93 0.68 0.92
CA GLU A 44 19.28 0.47 -0.36
C GLU A 44 19.11 1.84 -1.06
N LYS A 45 19.80 1.99 -2.20
CA LYS A 45 19.90 3.26 -2.93
C LYS A 45 19.00 3.29 -4.15
N ASP A 46 18.69 2.13 -4.68
CA ASP A 46 17.84 1.85 -5.84
C ASP A 46 16.34 1.82 -5.50
N PHE A 47 15.95 2.19 -4.29
CA PHE A 47 14.55 2.21 -3.86
C PHE A 47 13.61 3.01 -4.78
N VAL A 48 14.12 4.06 -5.44
CA VAL A 48 13.36 4.84 -6.43
C VAL A 48 13.01 3.97 -7.63
N THR A 49 13.99 3.22 -8.15
CA THR A 49 13.80 2.26 -9.25
C THR A 49 12.83 1.16 -8.83
N LEU A 50 12.98 0.60 -7.63
CA LEU A 50 12.06 -0.44 -7.13
C LEU A 50 10.61 0.05 -7.03
N MET A 51 10.41 1.28 -6.54
CA MET A 51 9.07 1.89 -6.50
C MET A 51 8.50 2.16 -7.89
N ALA A 52 9.34 2.61 -8.83
CA ALA A 52 8.93 2.86 -10.22
C ALA A 52 8.56 1.55 -10.94
N SER A 53 9.38 0.50 -10.80
CA SER A 53 9.11 -0.83 -11.32
C SER A 53 7.81 -1.41 -10.76
N ALA A 54 7.60 -1.34 -9.44
CA ALA A 54 6.37 -1.80 -8.82
C ALA A 54 5.13 -1.07 -9.36
N ALA A 55 5.21 0.25 -9.55
CA ALA A 55 4.10 1.00 -10.13
C ALA A 55 3.84 0.63 -11.60
N ALA A 56 4.89 0.43 -12.39
CA ALA A 56 4.77 0.01 -13.79
C ALA A 56 4.15 -1.39 -13.91
N GLU A 57 4.55 -2.34 -13.06
CA GLU A 57 3.97 -3.69 -13.03
C GLU A 57 2.49 -3.68 -12.65
N LEU A 58 2.11 -2.87 -11.65
CA LEU A 58 0.70 -2.70 -11.26
C LEU A 58 -0.12 -2.05 -12.37
N ALA A 59 0.42 -1.04 -13.05
CA ALA A 59 -0.23 -0.40 -14.18
C ALA A 59 -0.39 -1.34 -15.37
N ALA A 60 0.61 -2.19 -15.67
CA ALA A 60 0.53 -3.21 -16.71
C ALA A 60 -0.59 -4.23 -16.45
N ARG A 61 -0.93 -4.45 -15.17
CA ARG A 61 -2.06 -5.30 -14.73
C ARG A 61 -3.38 -4.54 -14.62
N GLY A 62 -3.43 -3.30 -15.08
CA GLY A 62 -4.63 -2.47 -15.13
C GLY A 62 -4.98 -1.74 -13.84
N ALA A 63 -4.10 -1.74 -12.83
CA ALA A 63 -4.30 -0.93 -11.63
C ALA A 63 -3.99 0.55 -11.91
N ARG A 64 -4.63 1.46 -11.17
CA ARG A 64 -4.28 2.88 -11.15
C ARG A 64 -3.54 3.19 -9.86
N VAL A 65 -2.26 3.53 -9.97
CA VAL A 65 -1.47 3.98 -8.81
C VAL A 65 -1.85 5.41 -8.46
N VAL A 66 -2.60 5.58 -7.38
CA VAL A 66 -3.12 6.88 -6.91
C VAL A 66 -2.24 7.55 -5.86
N GLY A 67 -1.21 6.85 -5.37
CA GLY A 67 -0.21 7.41 -4.47
C GLY A 67 0.98 6.48 -4.28
N GLN A 68 2.14 7.07 -3.97
CA GLN A 68 3.36 6.33 -3.62
C GLN A 68 3.94 6.90 -2.33
N ILE A 69 4.22 6.04 -1.37
CA ILE A 69 4.73 6.42 -0.05
C ILE A 69 5.95 5.58 0.29
N VAL A 70 7.02 6.24 0.73
CA VAL A 70 8.26 5.56 1.11
C VAL A 70 8.61 5.83 2.57
N GLN A 71 9.01 4.78 3.29
CA GLN A 71 9.70 4.91 4.56
C GLN A 71 11.08 4.25 4.47
N ARG A 72 12.09 4.99 4.91
CA ARG A 72 13.47 4.49 4.98
C ARG A 72 13.90 4.41 6.44
N ARG A 73 14.69 3.39 6.77
CA ARG A 73 15.27 3.24 8.10
C ARG A 73 16.77 3.49 8.10
N GLY A 74 17.19 4.50 8.86
CA GLY A 74 18.58 4.90 9.00
C GLY A 74 19.25 4.32 10.25
N VAL A 75 20.52 4.66 10.43
CA VAL A 75 21.29 4.32 11.65
C VAL A 75 20.70 5.00 12.88
N SER A 76 20.12 6.19 12.73
CA SER A 76 19.44 6.94 13.80
C SER A 76 18.30 6.18 14.44
N ASP A 77 17.75 5.17 13.75
CA ASP A 77 16.58 4.41 14.20
C ASP A 77 16.96 3.09 14.89
N GLY A 78 18.08 3.10 15.62
CA GLY A 78 18.53 1.98 16.46
C GLY A 78 19.77 1.23 15.97
N GLY A 79 20.64 1.92 15.23
CA GLY A 79 21.95 1.44 14.83
C GLY A 79 21.96 0.65 13.53
N VAL A 80 23.17 0.38 13.02
CA VAL A 80 23.40 -0.35 11.76
C VAL A 80 22.71 -1.71 11.77
N GLN A 81 22.67 -2.38 12.93
CA GLN A 81 22.06 -3.71 13.10
C GLN A 81 20.54 -3.71 12.84
N LYS A 82 19.84 -2.59 13.04
CA LYS A 82 18.38 -2.52 12.90
C LYS A 82 17.92 -1.95 11.55
N MET A 83 18.83 -1.54 10.68
CA MET A 83 18.46 -0.90 9.41
C MET A 83 17.64 -1.81 8.47
N GLY A 84 17.84 -3.13 8.54
CA GLY A 84 17.05 -4.11 7.78
C GLY A 84 15.80 -4.60 8.53
N LEU A 85 15.62 -4.22 9.80
CA LEU A 85 14.50 -4.70 10.60
C LEU A 85 13.30 -3.76 10.45
N PRO A 86 12.06 -4.26 10.55
CA PRO A 86 10.85 -3.44 10.71
C PRO A 86 10.95 -2.40 11.84
N TYR A 87 10.37 -1.21 11.67
CA TYR A 87 10.10 -0.31 12.80
C TYR A 87 9.14 -0.95 13.81
N SER A 88 8.23 -1.77 13.30
CA SER A 88 7.25 -2.51 14.08
C SER A 88 7.07 -3.89 13.48
N SER A 89 7.16 -4.93 14.32
CA SER A 89 6.87 -6.30 13.91
C SER A 89 5.42 -6.49 13.44
N ARG A 90 4.51 -5.60 13.84
CA ARG A 90 3.09 -5.64 13.45
C ARG A 90 2.79 -4.89 12.15
N THR A 91 3.52 -3.83 11.83
CA THR A 91 3.13 -2.92 10.74
C THR A 91 4.21 -2.65 9.72
N LEU A 92 5.42 -3.18 9.90
CA LEU A 92 6.62 -2.86 9.13
C LEU A 92 7.11 -1.42 9.34
N LEU A 93 6.19 -0.47 9.19
CA LEU A 93 6.33 0.97 9.28
C LEU A 93 6.24 1.49 10.73
N SER A 94 6.70 2.72 10.92
CA SER A 94 6.40 3.48 12.14
C SER A 94 4.92 3.83 12.21
N TYR A 95 4.39 4.02 13.42
CA TYR A 95 2.97 4.33 13.61
C TYR A 95 2.53 5.63 12.90
N GLY A 96 3.38 6.67 12.95
CA GLY A 96 3.11 7.92 12.23
C GLY A 96 3.02 7.72 10.72
N LYS A 97 3.83 6.83 10.15
CA LYS A 97 3.77 6.52 8.73
C LYS A 97 2.53 5.69 8.37
N VAL A 98 2.10 4.78 9.23
CA VAL A 98 0.83 4.06 9.03
C VAL A 98 -0.34 5.05 8.95
N ARG A 99 -0.36 6.08 9.81
CA ARG A 99 -1.40 7.13 9.75
C ARG A 99 -1.34 7.93 8.45
N GLU A 100 -0.14 8.29 7.99
CA GLU A 100 0.04 8.98 6.71
C GLU A 100 -0.49 8.14 5.53
N VAL A 101 -0.21 6.84 5.52
CA VAL A 101 -0.73 5.91 4.50
C VAL A 101 -2.25 5.82 4.58
N ALA A 102 -2.83 5.64 5.77
CA ALA A 102 -4.28 5.58 5.94
C ALA A 102 -4.98 6.86 5.44
N GLN A 103 -4.40 8.02 5.75
CA GLN A 103 -4.90 9.31 5.28
C GLN A 103 -4.83 9.43 3.74
N ALA A 104 -3.73 9.00 3.13
CA ALA A 104 -3.61 9.00 1.67
C ALA A 104 -4.65 8.06 1.01
N CYS A 105 -4.89 6.89 1.60
CA CYS A 105 -5.93 5.97 1.15
C CYS A 105 -7.33 6.59 1.23
N GLU A 106 -7.65 7.24 2.34
CA GLU A 106 -8.94 7.92 2.51
C GLU A 106 -9.14 9.05 1.50
N GLN A 107 -8.12 9.90 1.32
CA GLN A 107 -8.18 11.03 0.39
C GLN A 107 -8.30 10.59 -1.06
N ALA A 108 -7.61 9.51 -1.44
CA ALA A 108 -7.64 8.97 -2.79
C ALA A 108 -8.79 7.99 -3.05
N ASN A 109 -9.55 7.60 -2.01
CA ASN A 109 -10.49 6.47 -2.04
C ASN A 109 -9.83 5.19 -2.58
N ALA A 110 -8.62 4.88 -2.10
CA ALA A 110 -7.87 3.72 -2.56
C ALA A 110 -8.58 2.41 -2.17
N ASP A 111 -8.67 1.50 -3.12
CA ASP A 111 -9.22 0.15 -2.96
C ASP A 111 -8.26 -0.77 -2.19
N ALA A 112 -6.94 -0.55 -2.29
CA ALA A 112 -5.94 -1.34 -1.60
C ALA A 112 -4.59 -0.60 -1.40
N VAL A 113 -3.79 -1.11 -0.47
CA VAL A 113 -2.39 -0.70 -0.28
C VAL A 113 -1.46 -1.85 -0.66
N ILE A 114 -0.59 -1.58 -1.63
CA ILE A 114 0.39 -2.55 -2.13
C ILE A 114 1.75 -2.26 -1.52
N PHE A 115 2.26 -3.20 -0.75
CA PHE A 115 3.60 -3.13 -0.16
C PHE A 115 4.59 -3.79 -1.11
N VAL A 116 5.65 -3.05 -1.48
CA VAL A 116 6.77 -3.60 -2.26
C VAL A 116 7.46 -4.72 -1.47
N ALA A 117 7.59 -4.54 -0.15
CA ALA A 117 8.09 -5.58 0.74
C ALA A 117 7.05 -6.70 0.94
N SER A 118 7.54 -7.93 1.07
CA SER A 118 6.69 -9.05 1.48
C SER A 118 6.22 -8.86 2.92
N LEU A 119 4.92 -9.07 3.14
CA LEU A 119 4.27 -8.96 4.42
C LEU A 119 4.05 -10.36 4.97
N THR A 120 4.35 -10.55 6.23
CA THR A 120 3.85 -11.72 6.97
C THR A 120 2.33 -11.63 7.09
N GLU A 121 1.67 -12.78 7.28
CA GLU A 121 0.22 -12.82 7.51
C GLU A 121 -0.20 -11.91 8.68
N ARG A 122 0.57 -11.93 9.77
CA ARG A 122 0.35 -11.06 10.93
C ARG A 122 0.38 -9.57 10.55
N GLN A 123 1.37 -9.16 9.76
CA GLN A 123 1.49 -7.77 9.31
C GLN A 123 0.34 -7.39 8.40
N ARG A 124 -0.01 -8.26 7.46
CA ARG A 124 -1.13 -8.08 6.54
C ARG A 124 -2.44 -7.81 7.28
N HIS A 125 -2.75 -8.63 8.28
CA HIS A 125 -3.96 -8.47 9.09
C HIS A 125 -3.95 -7.17 9.90
N ALA A 126 -2.85 -6.87 10.59
CA ALA A 126 -2.76 -5.66 11.39
C ALA A 126 -2.84 -4.39 10.53
N LEU A 127 -2.15 -4.37 9.39
CA LEU A 127 -2.18 -3.25 8.44
C LEU A 127 -3.56 -3.08 7.82
N THR A 128 -4.21 -4.16 7.39
CA THR A 128 -5.58 -4.08 6.83
C THR A 128 -6.56 -3.48 7.83
N ALA A 129 -6.47 -3.86 9.11
CA ALA A 129 -7.30 -3.30 10.15
C ALA A 129 -7.01 -1.81 10.41
N LEU A 130 -5.75 -1.38 10.35
CA LEU A 130 -5.35 0.01 10.60
C LEU A 130 -5.59 0.96 9.42
N LEU A 131 -5.50 0.44 8.19
CA LEU A 131 -5.64 1.22 6.96
C LEU A 131 -7.10 1.35 6.50
N GLY A 132 -7.97 0.42 6.92
CA GLY A 132 -9.37 0.39 6.51
C GLY A 132 -9.60 -0.17 5.10
N CYS A 133 -8.53 -0.57 4.40
CA CYS A 133 -8.57 -1.30 3.13
C CYS A 133 -7.49 -2.40 3.11
N PRO A 134 -7.61 -3.40 2.20
CA PRO A 134 -6.65 -4.49 2.11
C PRO A 134 -5.19 -4.04 1.96
N ALA A 135 -4.32 -4.55 2.83
CA ALA A 135 -2.87 -4.50 2.65
C ALA A 135 -2.40 -5.79 1.95
N VAL A 136 -1.65 -5.67 0.86
CA VAL A 136 -1.19 -6.82 0.06
C VAL A 136 0.28 -6.64 -0.34
N SER A 137 1.03 -7.74 -0.40
CA SER A 137 2.40 -7.73 -0.92
C SER A 137 2.40 -7.74 -2.44
N LEU A 138 3.31 -6.99 -3.05
CA LEU A 138 3.48 -6.97 -4.51
C LEU A 138 3.68 -8.39 -5.07
N SER A 139 4.51 -9.20 -4.40
CA SER A 139 4.77 -10.59 -4.79
C SER A 139 3.50 -11.44 -4.91
N HIS A 140 2.48 -11.20 -4.08
CA HIS A 140 1.20 -11.94 -4.18
C HIS A 140 0.38 -11.55 -5.40
N ILE A 141 0.52 -10.31 -5.89
CA ILE A 141 -0.14 -9.84 -7.11
C ILE A 141 0.60 -10.40 -8.31
N LEU A 142 1.94 -10.41 -8.25
CA LEU A 142 2.77 -10.93 -9.33
C LEU A 142 2.65 -12.45 -9.51
N ALA A 143 2.44 -13.18 -8.42
CA ALA A 143 2.26 -14.63 -8.45
C ALA A 143 0.84 -15.10 -8.86
N ALA A 144 -0.10 -14.17 -9.08
CA ALA A 144 -1.49 -14.48 -9.42
C ALA A 144 -1.75 -14.57 -10.94
N ASP A 145 -0.69 -14.54 -11.77
CA ASP A 145 -0.74 -14.86 -13.21
C ASP A 145 -0.49 -16.34 -13.49
#